data_AF-A0A7G7MIJ5-F1
#
_entry.id   AF-A0A7G7MIJ5-F1
#
_cell.length_a   1.000
_cell.length_b   1.000
_cell.length_c   1.000
_cell.angle_alpha   90.00
_cell.angle_beta   90.00
_cell.angle_gamma   90.00
#
_symmetry.space_group_name_H-M   'P 1'
#
loop_
_entity.id
_entity.type
_entity.pdbx_description
1 polymer ?
#
loop_
_entity_poly.entity_id
_entity_poly.type
_entity_poly.pdbx_seq_one_letter_code
_entity_poly.pdbx_strand_id
1 'polypeptide(L)'
;MDHALDGLVDAVEAGAVELADEMLRRSGAVCPPTVHLLFKHLPQPYIASVTTRPFRRGSDAAAAVAALGLLPSVVHATRLIVVWEYSDLCAALDLPDWREGRYPLGLVVVDADLAEHVVHWHPFRMRTDAASDPAVPIPVTASIWPEWGAEVRHPGGDLPASVAELLAVWRELRRGDVAATRAELEAAGFVVNWVSDLARR
;
A
#
# COMPACT_ATOMS: atom_id res chain seq x y z
N MET A 1 24.44 -4.42 3.55
CA MET A 1 23.10 -4.15 4.12
C MET A 1 23.21 -2.93 4.99
N ASP A 2 22.34 -1.95 4.76
CA ASP A 2 22.29 -0.72 5.53
C ASP A 2 21.27 -0.91 6.67
N HIS A 3 21.77 -1.34 7.83
CA HIS A 3 20.92 -1.73 8.97
C HIS A 3 19.94 -0.63 9.41
N ALA A 4 20.27 0.65 9.19
CA ALA A 4 19.37 1.76 9.50
C ALA A 4 18.19 1.82 8.53
N LEU A 5 18.43 1.55 7.24
CA LEU A 5 17.38 1.50 6.23
C LEU A 5 16.47 0.29 6.44
N ASP A 6 17.03 -0.86 6.79
CA ASP A 6 16.27 -2.09 7.06
C ASP A 6 15.35 -1.88 8.28
N GLY A 7 15.84 -1.28 9.36
CA GLY A 7 15.00 -0.94 10.52
C GLY A 7 13.89 0.08 10.22
N LEU A 8 14.10 0.98 9.25
CA LEU A 8 13.07 1.90 8.78
C LEU A 8 12.01 1.18 7.93
N VAL A 9 12.40 0.19 7.13
CA VAL A 9 11.46 -0.66 6.38
C VAL A 9 10.55 -1.40 7.36
N ASP A 10 11.15 -2.06 8.36
CA ASP A 10 10.40 -2.78 9.39
C ASP A 10 9.42 -1.83 10.14
N ALA A 11 9.84 -0.59 10.40
CA ALA A 11 8.98 0.41 11.07
C ALA A 11 7.80 0.86 10.20
N VAL A 12 8.01 1.07 8.89
CA VAL A 12 6.93 1.44 7.97
C VAL A 12 5.95 0.27 7.79
N GLU A 13 6.46 -0.95 7.66
CA GLU A 13 5.66 -2.18 7.58
C GLU A 13 4.82 -2.38 8.83
N ALA A 14 5.42 -2.30 10.03
CA ALA A 14 4.70 -2.39 11.30
C ALA A 14 3.60 -1.32 11.40
N GLY A 15 3.92 -0.07 11.06
CA GLY A 15 2.94 1.02 11.05
C GLY A 15 1.81 0.82 10.03
N ALA A 16 2.09 0.21 8.88
CA ALA A 16 1.08 -0.13 7.88
C ALA A 16 0.12 -1.22 8.38
N VAL A 17 0.64 -2.26 9.05
CA VAL A 17 -0.17 -3.32 9.66
C VAL A 17 -1.03 -2.77 10.79
N GLU A 18 -0.46 -1.94 11.67
CA GLU A 18 -1.19 -1.28 12.76
C GLU A 18 -2.33 -0.39 12.23
N LEU A 19 -2.04 0.42 11.19
CA LEU A 19 -3.06 1.26 10.55
C LEU A 19 -4.18 0.42 9.92
N ALA A 20 -3.83 -0.67 9.22
CA ALA A 20 -4.80 -1.57 8.62
C ALA A 20 -5.68 -2.23 9.69
N ASP A 21 -5.10 -2.68 10.82
CA ASP A 21 -5.84 -3.24 11.95
C ASP A 21 -6.84 -2.23 12.52
N GLU A 22 -6.42 -0.98 12.76
CA GLU A 22 -7.30 0.08 13.25
C GLU A 22 -8.45 0.35 12.27
N MET A 23 -8.16 0.47 10.97
CA MET A 23 -9.18 0.75 9.96
C MET A 23 -10.19 -0.39 9.81
N LEU A 24 -9.71 -1.64 9.84
CA LEU A 24 -10.56 -2.83 9.80
C LEU A 24 -11.49 -2.88 11.02
N ARG A 25 -10.98 -2.60 12.23
CA ARG A 25 -11.80 -2.55 13.45
C ARG A 25 -12.82 -1.41 13.43
N ARG A 26 -12.45 -0.25 12.89
CA ARG A 26 -13.30 0.95 12.90
C ARG A 26 -14.37 0.93 11.82
N SER A 27 -14.05 0.43 10.64
CA SER A 27 -14.88 0.59 9.43
C SER A 27 -15.02 -0.67 8.57
N GLY A 28 -14.29 -1.74 8.87
CA GLY A 28 -14.24 -2.93 8.00
C GLY A 28 -13.59 -2.67 6.64
N ALA A 29 -12.86 -1.56 6.50
CA ALA A 29 -12.16 -1.15 5.29
C ALA A 29 -10.67 -0.99 5.59
N VAL A 30 -9.83 -1.08 4.56
CA VAL A 30 -8.38 -0.87 4.64
C VAL A 30 -7.94 0.41 3.96
N CYS A 31 -6.67 0.77 4.14
CA CYS A 31 -6.07 1.89 3.46
C CYS A 31 -5.99 1.62 1.93
N PRO A 32 -6.21 2.65 1.10
CA PRO A 32 -5.94 2.56 -0.33
C PRO A 32 -4.44 2.32 -0.60
N PRO A 33 -4.09 1.80 -1.79
CA PRO A 33 -2.70 1.51 -2.12
C PRO A 33 -1.80 2.73 -1.90
N THR A 34 -0.68 2.52 -1.21
CA THR A 34 0.23 3.59 -0.78
C THR A 34 1.67 3.19 -1.05
N VAL A 35 2.48 4.14 -1.54
CA VAL A 35 3.92 3.98 -1.72
C VAL A 35 4.64 4.91 -0.75
N HIS A 36 5.60 4.36 -0.01
CA HIS A 36 6.54 5.11 0.81
C HIS A 36 7.89 5.19 0.08
N LEU A 37 8.47 6.39 0.06
CA LEU A 37 9.64 6.74 -0.73
C LEU A 37 10.86 6.87 0.18
N LEU A 38 11.88 6.06 -0.06
CA LEU A 38 13.10 6.06 0.74
C LEU A 38 14.32 6.36 -0.14
N PHE A 39 15.27 7.13 0.39
CA PHE A 39 16.56 7.42 -0.25
C PHE A 39 17.71 7.15 0.72
N LYS A 40 18.43 6.06 0.47
CA LYS A 40 19.44 5.49 1.39
C LYS A 40 20.61 6.44 1.71
N HIS A 41 20.85 7.45 0.88
CA HIS A 41 21.95 8.37 1.07
C HIS A 41 21.58 9.64 1.84
N LEU A 42 20.33 9.79 2.29
CA LEU A 42 19.91 10.89 3.14
C LEU A 42 20.10 10.55 4.63
N PRO A 43 20.45 11.53 5.49
CA PRO A 43 20.45 11.34 6.94
C PRO A 43 19.08 10.95 7.51
N GLN A 44 18.00 11.43 6.88
CA GLN A 44 16.63 10.99 7.10
C GLN A 44 16.16 10.28 5.82
N PRO A 45 16.22 8.94 5.74
CA PRO A 45 15.99 8.23 4.49
C PRO A 45 14.54 8.29 4.00
N TYR A 46 13.57 8.43 4.90
CA TYR A 46 12.16 8.54 4.54
C TYR A 46 11.85 9.94 3.99
N ILE A 47 11.37 10.01 2.73
CA ILE A 47 11.11 11.28 2.03
C ILE A 47 9.63 11.66 2.09
N ALA A 48 8.76 10.73 1.69
CA ALA A 48 7.34 11.00 1.49
C ALA A 48 6.52 9.70 1.41
N SER A 49 5.20 9.82 1.46
CA SER A 49 4.27 8.81 0.96
C SER A 49 3.34 9.36 -0.11
N VAL A 50 2.94 8.51 -1.04
CA VAL A 50 1.91 8.79 -2.05
C VAL A 50 0.83 7.74 -1.95
N THR A 51 -0.41 8.18 -1.77
CA THR A 51 -1.59 7.31 -1.71
C THR A 51 -2.45 7.52 -2.95
N THR A 52 -3.01 6.45 -3.50
CA THR A 52 -3.83 6.53 -4.72
C THR A 52 -5.00 7.50 -4.57
N ARG A 53 -5.31 8.21 -5.64
CA ARG A 53 -6.60 8.86 -5.83
C ARG A 53 -7.77 7.85 -5.81
N PRO A 54 -9.02 8.29 -5.60
CA PRO A 54 -10.19 7.48 -5.94
C PRO A 54 -10.21 7.10 -7.43
N PHE A 55 -10.65 5.88 -7.73
CA PHE A 55 -10.73 5.35 -9.09
C PHE A 55 -11.94 4.44 -9.28
N ARG A 56 -12.33 4.26 -10.53
CA ARG A 56 -13.27 3.21 -10.97
C ARG A 56 -12.54 1.89 -11.12
N ARG A 57 -13.29 0.79 -11.11
CA ARG A 57 -12.73 -0.55 -11.32
C ARG A 57 -12.17 -0.74 -12.73
N GLY A 58 -11.28 -1.73 -12.87
CA GLY A 58 -10.65 -2.12 -14.13
C GLY A 58 -9.49 -1.20 -14.49
N SER A 59 -9.49 -0.67 -15.71
CA SER A 59 -8.36 0.09 -16.26
C SER A 59 -8.02 1.37 -15.48
N ASP A 60 -9.02 2.02 -14.87
CA ASP A 60 -8.79 3.23 -14.08
C ASP A 60 -8.04 2.91 -12.77
N ALA A 61 -8.42 1.83 -12.08
CA ALA A 61 -7.68 1.32 -10.92
C ALA A 61 -6.25 0.93 -11.28
N ALA A 62 -6.06 0.22 -12.40
CA ALA A 62 -4.74 -0.17 -12.88
C ALA A 62 -3.85 1.06 -13.12
N ALA A 63 -4.37 2.05 -13.84
CA ALA A 63 -3.66 3.30 -14.13
C ALA A 63 -3.35 4.11 -12.86
N ALA A 64 -4.28 4.17 -11.90
CA ALA A 64 -4.07 4.88 -10.64
C ALA A 64 -2.96 4.24 -9.80
N VAL A 65 -2.89 2.90 -9.74
CA VAL A 65 -1.83 2.19 -9.03
C VAL A 65 -0.49 2.34 -9.75
N ALA A 66 -0.43 2.15 -11.07
CA ALA A 66 0.80 2.31 -11.84
C ALA A 66 1.40 3.72 -11.69
N ALA A 67 0.55 4.76 -11.67
CA ALA A 67 0.96 6.15 -11.51
C ALA A 67 1.66 6.46 -10.17
N LEU A 68 1.52 5.61 -9.14
CA LEU A 68 2.27 5.77 -7.89
C LEU A 68 3.80 5.68 -8.10
N GLY A 69 4.27 5.09 -9.19
CA GLY A 69 5.69 5.04 -9.54
C GLY A 69 6.28 6.37 -10.04
N LEU A 70 5.44 7.34 -10.40
CA LEU A 70 5.88 8.58 -11.05
C LEU A 70 6.71 9.49 -10.12
N LEU A 71 6.18 9.82 -8.94
CA LEU A 71 6.92 10.66 -7.99
C LEU A 71 8.23 9.99 -7.54
N PRO A 72 8.24 8.70 -7.12
CA PRO A 72 9.46 7.96 -6.85
C PRO A 72 10.52 8.03 -7.94
N SER A 73 10.09 7.91 -9.20
CA SER A 73 10.96 7.98 -10.38
C SER A 73 11.64 9.33 -10.52
N VAL A 74 10.92 10.44 -10.26
CA VAL A 74 11.45 11.81 -10.40
C VAL A 74 12.30 12.23 -9.20
N VAL A 75 11.95 11.80 -7.99
CA VAL A 75 12.77 12.07 -6.78
C VAL A 75 13.99 11.16 -6.64
N HIS A 76 14.13 10.19 -7.55
CA HIS A 76 15.20 9.19 -7.56
C HIS A 76 15.22 8.34 -6.29
N ALA A 77 14.06 8.02 -5.73
CA ALA A 77 13.96 7.15 -4.56
C ALA A 77 14.73 5.86 -4.81
N THR A 78 15.51 5.40 -3.84
CA THR A 78 16.39 4.22 -3.99
C THR A 78 15.72 2.95 -3.49
N ARG A 79 14.64 3.07 -2.72
CA ARG A 79 13.86 1.96 -2.16
C ARG A 79 12.41 2.40 -2.02
N LEU A 80 11.47 1.51 -2.29
CA LEU A 80 10.04 1.72 -2.07
C LEU A 80 9.47 0.67 -1.13
N ILE A 81 8.47 1.11 -0.37
CA ILE A 81 7.58 0.23 0.37
C ILE A 81 6.18 0.45 -0.18
N VAL A 82 5.62 -0.56 -0.84
CA VAL A 82 4.28 -0.49 -1.44
C VAL A 82 3.31 -1.29 -0.58
N VAL A 83 2.21 -0.67 -0.16
CA VAL A 83 1.23 -1.27 0.77
C VAL A 83 -0.14 -1.30 0.12
N TRP A 84 -0.84 -2.45 0.18
CA TRP A 84 -2.25 -2.57 -0.21
C TRP A 84 -2.92 -3.80 0.43
N GLU A 85 -4.24 -3.84 0.51
CA GLU A 85 -4.97 -5.08 0.81
C GLU A 85 -5.29 -5.82 -0.48
N TYR A 86 -4.98 -7.11 -0.52
CA TYR A 86 -4.96 -7.90 -1.74
C TYR A 86 -6.34 -8.11 -2.35
N SER A 87 -7.33 -8.49 -1.56
CA SER A 87 -8.68 -8.73 -2.06
C SER A 87 -9.30 -7.47 -2.66
N ASP A 88 -9.13 -6.33 -2.00
CA ASP A 88 -9.61 -5.01 -2.41
C ASP A 88 -8.92 -4.58 -3.70
N LEU A 89 -7.60 -4.76 -3.83
CA LEU A 89 -6.90 -4.46 -5.08
C LEU A 89 -7.37 -5.39 -6.22
N CYS A 90 -7.51 -6.69 -5.98
CA CYS A 90 -7.97 -7.62 -7.00
C CYS A 90 -9.42 -7.32 -7.44
N ALA A 91 -10.29 -6.92 -6.51
CA ALA A 91 -11.65 -6.47 -6.81
C ALA A 91 -11.65 -5.14 -7.58
N ALA A 92 -10.75 -4.21 -7.23
CA ALA A 92 -10.55 -2.95 -7.93
C ALA A 92 -10.07 -3.16 -9.37
N LEU A 93 -9.17 -4.11 -9.61
CA LEU A 93 -8.64 -4.43 -10.94
C LEU A 93 -9.61 -5.23 -11.83
N ASP A 94 -10.80 -5.58 -11.33
CA ASP A 94 -11.79 -6.42 -12.00
C ASP A 94 -11.24 -7.79 -12.47
N LEU A 95 -10.31 -8.38 -11.70
CA LEU A 95 -9.71 -9.67 -12.02
C LEU A 95 -10.72 -10.82 -11.96
N PRO A 96 -10.70 -11.79 -12.89
CA PRO A 96 -11.77 -12.80 -13.05
C PRO A 96 -12.25 -13.47 -11.75
N ASP A 97 -11.32 -13.81 -10.85
CA ASP A 97 -11.63 -14.61 -9.67
C ASP A 97 -12.24 -13.79 -8.49
N TRP A 98 -12.35 -12.44 -8.56
CA TRP A 98 -12.98 -11.68 -7.44
C TRP A 98 -14.49 -11.94 -7.38
N ARG A 99 -15.11 -12.15 -8.54
CA ARG A 99 -16.56 -12.35 -8.65
C ARG A 99 -17.01 -13.67 -8.01
N GLU A 100 -16.08 -14.60 -7.85
CA GLU A 100 -16.31 -15.87 -7.16
C GLU A 100 -16.08 -15.77 -5.65
N GLY A 101 -15.67 -14.60 -5.13
CA GLY A 101 -15.46 -14.34 -3.69
C GLY A 101 -14.23 -15.05 -3.11
N ARG A 102 -13.20 -15.30 -3.93
CA ARG A 102 -12.12 -16.25 -3.60
C ARG A 102 -10.77 -15.65 -3.22
N TYR A 103 -10.61 -14.33 -3.23
CA TYR A 103 -9.30 -13.78 -2.91
C TYR A 103 -9.01 -13.89 -1.41
N PRO A 104 -7.82 -14.41 -1.04
CA PRO A 104 -7.40 -14.43 0.35
C PRO A 104 -7.30 -13.01 0.89
N LEU A 105 -7.76 -12.82 2.12
CA LEU A 105 -7.62 -11.56 2.84
C LEU A 105 -6.19 -11.43 3.36
N GLY A 106 -5.57 -10.29 3.07
CA GLY A 106 -4.24 -10.00 3.59
C GLY A 106 -3.73 -8.65 3.15
N LEU A 107 -2.97 -8.03 4.06
CA LEU A 107 -2.19 -6.86 3.73
C LEU A 107 -0.91 -7.32 3.04
N VAL A 108 -0.60 -6.73 1.90
CA VAL A 108 0.64 -6.95 1.17
C VAL A 108 1.52 -5.74 1.37
N VAL A 109 2.77 -5.98 1.75
CA VAL A 109 3.84 -4.99 1.79
C VAL A 109 4.92 -5.45 0.83
N VAL A 110 5.26 -4.63 -0.16
CA VAL A 110 6.40 -4.90 -1.05
C VAL A 110 7.54 -3.99 -0.67
N ASP A 111 8.62 -4.61 -0.23
CA ASP A 111 9.91 -3.96 -0.08
C ASP A 111 10.70 -4.13 -1.39
N ALA A 112 10.94 -3.03 -2.10
CA ALA A 112 11.60 -3.05 -3.40
C ALA A 112 12.79 -2.11 -3.43
N ASP A 113 13.90 -2.58 -4.00
CA ASP A 113 14.99 -1.74 -4.48
C ASP A 113 14.96 -1.62 -6.02
N LEU A 114 16.00 -0.97 -6.58
CA LEU A 114 16.07 -0.73 -8.02
C LEU A 114 16.28 -2.00 -8.87
N ALA A 115 16.63 -3.14 -8.25
CA ALA A 115 16.91 -4.40 -8.93
C ALA A 115 15.89 -5.49 -8.57
N GLU A 116 15.54 -5.61 -7.30
CA GLU A 116 14.75 -6.71 -6.74
C GLU A 116 13.64 -6.23 -5.81
N HIS A 117 12.79 -7.17 -5.40
CA HIS A 117 11.74 -6.93 -4.42
C HIS A 117 11.43 -8.18 -3.62
N VAL A 118 10.86 -7.98 -2.43
CA VAL A 118 10.34 -9.03 -1.56
C VAL A 118 8.89 -8.70 -1.25
N VAL A 119 8.00 -9.68 -1.39
CA VAL A 119 6.59 -9.55 -1.01
C VAL A 119 6.42 -10.07 0.40
N HIS A 120 6.00 -9.21 1.32
CA HIS A 120 5.61 -9.55 2.68
C HIS A 120 4.09 -9.66 2.72
N TRP A 121 3.63 -10.85 3.09
CA TRP A 121 2.22 -11.21 3.17
C TRP A 121 1.79 -11.27 4.63
N HIS A 122 0.84 -10.43 5.01
CA HIS A 122 0.21 -10.42 6.33
C HIS A 122 -1.23 -10.94 6.19
N PRO A 123 -1.46 -12.26 6.27
CA PRO A 123 -2.80 -12.81 6.16
C PRO A 123 -3.65 -12.37 7.35
N PHE A 124 -4.94 -12.16 7.12
CA PHE A 124 -5.90 -12.02 8.20
C PHE A 124 -7.23 -12.69 7.89
N ARG A 125 -8.07 -12.85 8.91
CA ARG A 125 -9.47 -13.27 8.77
C ARG A 125 -10.36 -12.29 9.49
N MET A 126 -11.53 -12.00 8.91
CA MET A 126 -12.54 -11.21 9.59
C MET A 126 -13.40 -12.14 10.46
N ARG A 127 -13.46 -11.85 11.76
CA ARG A 127 -14.41 -12.50 12.67
C ARG A 127 -15.54 -11.57 12.99
N THR A 128 -16.74 -12.15 13.05
CA THR A 128 -17.93 -11.48 13.52
C THR A 128 -18.38 -12.16 14.81
N ASP A 129 -18.39 -11.42 15.91
CA ASP A 129 -19.11 -11.87 17.10
C ASP A 129 -20.58 -11.51 16.89
N ALA A 130 -21.29 -12.43 16.24
CA ALA A 130 -22.73 -12.46 16.35
C ALA A 130 -23.07 -12.98 17.76
N ALA A 131 -23.24 -12.07 18.71
CA ALA A 131 -24.03 -12.38 19.90
C ALA A 131 -25.50 -12.50 19.46
N SER A 132 -25.85 -13.63 18.83
CA SER A 132 -27.25 -14.04 18.71
C SER A 132 -27.71 -14.55 20.07
N ASP A 133 -27.90 -13.63 21.03
CA ASP A 133 -28.74 -13.90 22.18
C ASP A 133 -30.21 -13.80 21.70
N PRO A 134 -30.96 -14.92 21.64
CA PRO A 134 -32.36 -14.90 21.21
C PRO A 134 -33.26 -14.08 22.15
N ALA A 135 -32.78 -13.63 23.32
CA ALA A 135 -33.51 -12.80 24.27
C ALA A 135 -33.36 -11.28 24.06
N VAL A 136 -32.46 -10.81 23.19
CA VAL A 136 -32.20 -9.37 22.99
C VAL A 136 -32.76 -8.92 21.63
N PRO A 137 -33.82 -8.07 21.59
CA PRO A 137 -34.48 -7.68 20.32
C PRO A 137 -33.76 -6.59 19.52
N ILE A 138 -32.60 -6.12 20.01
CA ILE A 138 -31.83 -5.04 19.38
C ILE A 138 -30.58 -5.67 18.80
N PRO A 139 -30.23 -5.42 17.51
CA PRO A 139 -28.98 -5.91 16.97
C PRO A 139 -27.86 -5.24 17.77
N VAL A 140 -27.19 -6.00 18.63
CA VAL A 140 -25.87 -5.63 19.11
C VAL A 140 -25.04 -5.54 17.83
N THR A 141 -24.52 -4.36 17.52
CA THR A 141 -23.69 -4.14 16.33
C THR A 141 -22.63 -5.23 16.31
N ALA A 142 -22.74 -6.15 15.34
CA ALA A 142 -21.79 -7.25 15.20
C ALA A 142 -20.39 -6.62 15.16
N SER A 143 -19.61 -6.90 16.18
CA SER A 143 -18.25 -6.39 16.24
C SER A 143 -17.43 -7.24 15.26
N ILE A 144 -16.87 -6.58 14.25
CA ILE A 144 -16.01 -7.22 13.26
C ILE A 144 -14.57 -6.92 13.65
N TRP A 145 -13.75 -7.95 13.81
CA TRP A 145 -12.32 -7.74 14.04
C TRP A 145 -11.45 -8.62 13.16
N PRO A 146 -10.29 -8.11 12.72
CA PRO A 146 -9.29 -8.92 12.08
C PRO A 146 -8.56 -9.81 13.10
N GLU A 147 -8.35 -11.06 12.72
CA GLU A 147 -7.36 -11.96 13.32
C GLU A 147 -6.20 -12.13 12.34
N TRP A 148 -5.04 -11.59 12.71
CA TRP A 148 -3.82 -11.68 11.90
C TRP A 148 -3.16 -13.05 12.04
N GLY A 149 -2.72 -13.60 10.91
CA GLY A 149 -1.90 -14.80 10.85
C GLY A 149 -0.41 -14.48 10.89
N ALA A 150 0.41 -15.53 10.73
CA ALA A 150 1.85 -15.36 10.63
C ALA A 150 2.23 -14.70 9.29
N GLU A 151 3.16 -13.74 9.36
CA GLU A 151 3.78 -13.11 8.19
C GLU A 151 4.53 -14.15 7.36
N VAL A 152 4.47 -14.00 6.03
CA VAL A 152 5.23 -14.81 5.07
C VAL A 152 5.97 -13.89 4.10
N ARG A 153 7.24 -14.18 3.82
CA ARG A 153 8.05 -13.41 2.87
C ARG A 153 8.34 -14.22 1.61
N HIS A 154 8.18 -13.59 0.45
CA HIS A 154 8.41 -14.18 -0.87
C HIS A 154 9.39 -13.30 -1.67
N PRO A 155 10.70 -13.59 -1.66
CA PRO A 155 11.67 -12.93 -2.53
C PRO A 155 11.28 -13.12 -4.00
N GLY A 156 11.17 -12.03 -4.75
CA GLY A 156 10.73 -12.04 -6.15
C GLY A 156 9.31 -12.57 -6.36
N GLY A 157 8.45 -12.52 -5.34
CA GLY A 157 7.06 -12.98 -5.43
C GLY A 157 6.26 -12.27 -6.53
N ASP A 158 5.27 -12.97 -7.08
CA ASP A 158 4.42 -12.45 -8.16
C ASP A 158 3.63 -11.21 -7.71
N LEU A 159 3.51 -10.25 -8.62
CA LEU A 159 2.82 -8.99 -8.40
C LEU A 159 1.63 -8.85 -9.36
N PRO A 160 0.51 -8.22 -8.93
CA PRO A 160 -0.49 -7.74 -9.87
C PRO A 160 0.15 -6.85 -10.94
N ALA A 161 -0.31 -6.95 -12.18
CA ALA A 161 0.33 -6.26 -13.32
C ALA A 161 0.50 -4.74 -13.10
N SER A 162 -0.46 -4.09 -12.45
CA SER A 162 -0.39 -2.65 -12.12
C SER A 162 0.68 -2.32 -11.07
N VAL A 163 0.96 -3.22 -10.12
CA VAL A 163 2.04 -3.05 -9.13
C VAL A 163 3.40 -3.34 -9.78
N ALA A 164 3.48 -4.33 -10.68
CA ALA A 164 4.67 -4.53 -11.49
C ALA A 164 4.97 -3.31 -12.38
N GLU A 165 3.95 -2.72 -12.98
CA GLU A 165 4.06 -1.49 -13.77
C GLU A 165 4.50 -0.29 -12.92
N LEU A 166 3.94 -0.12 -11.71
CA LEU A 166 4.41 0.86 -10.74
C LEU A 166 5.92 0.75 -10.51
N LEU A 167 6.43 -0.45 -10.22
CA LEU A 167 7.86 -0.67 -9.99
C LEU A 167 8.68 -0.41 -11.26
N ALA A 168 8.16 -0.76 -12.44
CA ALA A 168 8.82 -0.49 -13.71
C ALA A 168 8.93 1.02 -13.99
N VAL A 169 7.85 1.78 -13.79
CA VAL A 169 7.83 3.24 -13.92
C VAL A 169 8.81 3.89 -12.96
N TRP A 170 8.84 3.42 -11.70
CA TRP A 170 9.80 3.93 -10.72
C TRP A 170 11.25 3.67 -11.12
N ARG A 171 11.58 2.43 -11.52
CA ARG A 171 12.95 2.02 -11.89
C ARG A 171 13.46 2.73 -13.15
N GLU A 172 12.58 3.21 -14.00
CA GLU A 172 12.92 4.19 -15.04
C GLU A 172 13.14 5.56 -14.39
N LEU A 173 14.34 5.80 -13.83
CA LEU A 173 14.66 7.07 -13.16
C LEU A 173 14.57 8.26 -14.14
N ARG A 174 13.53 9.08 -13.98
CA ARG A 174 13.23 10.19 -14.88
C ARG A 174 13.94 11.46 -14.43
N ARG A 175 14.32 12.28 -15.41
CA ARG A 175 14.62 13.68 -15.14
C ARG A 175 13.29 14.43 -15.18
N GLY A 176 13.02 15.22 -14.16
CA GLY A 176 11.77 15.97 -14.06
C GLY A 176 11.79 16.96 -12.92
N ASP A 177 10.78 17.83 -12.91
CA ASP A 177 10.53 18.73 -11.81
C ASP A 177 9.65 18.00 -10.76
N VAL A 178 10.21 17.83 -9.56
CA VAL A 178 9.55 17.18 -8.43
C VAL A 178 8.29 17.94 -8.01
N ALA A 179 8.34 19.27 -7.98
CA ALA A 179 7.22 20.10 -7.58
C ALA A 179 6.10 20.06 -8.61
N ALA A 180 6.44 20.09 -9.91
CA ALA A 180 5.46 19.94 -10.99
C ALA A 180 4.79 18.55 -10.94
N THR A 181 5.61 17.49 -10.84
CA THR A 181 5.10 16.10 -10.76
C THR A 181 4.17 15.91 -9.57
N ARG A 182 4.55 16.45 -8.40
CA ARG A 182 3.70 16.46 -7.21
C ARG A 182 2.39 17.19 -7.46
N ALA A 183 2.44 18.40 -8.01
CA ALA A 183 1.25 19.21 -8.27
C ALA A 183 0.29 18.52 -9.26
N GLU A 184 0.83 17.84 -10.28
CA GLU A 184 0.03 17.04 -11.22
C GLU A 184 -0.64 15.84 -10.54
N LEU A 185 0.07 15.13 -9.68
CA LEU A 185 -0.50 14.03 -8.88
C LEU A 185 -1.60 14.53 -7.92
N GLU A 186 -1.35 15.61 -7.19
CA GLU A 186 -2.32 16.22 -6.28
C GLU A 186 -3.56 16.73 -7.06
N ALA A 187 -3.36 17.34 -8.24
CA ALA A 187 -4.46 17.76 -9.12
C ALA A 187 -5.26 16.58 -9.67
N ALA A 188 -4.63 15.42 -9.87
CA ALA A 188 -5.31 14.17 -10.21
C ALA A 188 -5.99 13.51 -9.01
N GLY A 189 -5.81 14.03 -7.79
CA GLY A 189 -6.46 13.57 -6.56
C GLY A 189 -5.64 12.58 -5.73
N PHE A 190 -4.37 12.38 -6.04
CA PHE A 190 -3.46 11.61 -5.18
C PHE A 190 -3.16 12.40 -3.91
N VAL A 191 -2.94 11.69 -2.80
CA VAL A 191 -2.52 12.32 -1.54
C VAL A 191 -1.02 12.15 -1.39
N VAL A 192 -0.29 13.26 -1.36
CA VAL A 192 1.18 13.27 -1.20
C VAL A 192 1.53 13.88 0.16
N ASN A 193 2.15 13.09 1.04
CA ASN A 193 2.60 13.53 2.35
C ASN A 193 4.12 13.57 2.38
N TRP A 194 4.71 14.76 2.51
CA TRP A 194 6.17 14.95 2.57
C TRP A 194 6.67 15.05 4.00
N VAL A 195 7.89 14.59 4.25
CA VAL A 195 8.64 15.00 5.44
C VAL A 195 9.14 16.42 5.23
N SER A 196 8.78 17.29 6.16
CA SER A 196 8.70 18.76 6.07
C SER A 196 9.96 19.54 5.63
N ASP A 197 11.12 18.89 5.44
CA ASP A 197 12.42 19.54 5.28
C ASP A 197 13.07 19.46 3.88
N LEU A 198 12.58 18.61 2.97
CA LEU A 198 13.13 18.52 1.61
C LEU A 198 12.46 19.45 0.59
N ALA A 199 11.25 19.95 0.88
CA ALA A 199 10.45 20.76 -0.05
C ALA A 199 10.80 22.27 -0.05
N ARG A 200 11.83 22.71 0.67
CA ARG A 200 12.24 24.13 0.76
C ARG A 200 13.59 24.45 0.08
N ARG A 201 14.19 23.52 -0.65
CA ARG A 201 15.43 23.73 -1.39
C ARG A 201 15.21 23.49 -2.88
#